data_AF-A0A7C1AZ85-F1
#
_entry.id   AF-A0A7C1AZ85-F1
#
_cell.length_a   1.000
_cell.length_b   1.000
_cell.length_c   1.000
_cell.angle_alpha   90.00
_cell.angle_beta   90.00
_cell.angle_gamma   90.00
#
_symmetry.space_group_name_H-M   'P 1'
#
loop_
_entity.id
_entity.type
_entity.pdbx_description
1 polymer ?
#
loop_
_entity_poly.entity_id
_entity_poly.type
_entity_poly.pdbx_seq_one_letter_code
_entity_poly.pdbx_strand_id
1 'polypeptide(L)'
;MMEGVKLSTKLLIGFLIVAFIGLLIGVVGWIGAVRIGRNTFQVSGTIPRISSLTTITASVEAIDANLQKLLNPALSFEQRNAFLKENEKTLKDYEVEWKKYISIPALPGEDKLRADFEREVAALKKSNEEFKLMVKDLEKTGIRDPRAFLEGVEKIKAGVFKSLNGALGYPEKGSVVEGDKSSVANLARELEGLVVGSRMKSLVRQVVLAADAYEKAIGQHVGQDSDIRSLAENLLKTLSVVESSAVSSVKTYENMGKLLGGAILEYKKKVDAALESLV
;
A
#
# COMPACT_ATOMS: atom_id res chain seq x y z
N MET A 1 0.66 88.48 22.56
CA MET A 1 2.08 88.60 23.00
C MET A 1 2.09 88.45 24.51
N MET A 2 2.80 87.47 25.06
CA MET A 2 2.94 87.33 26.52
C MET A 2 4.08 88.25 26.98
N GLU A 3 3.72 89.41 27.51
CA GLU A 3 4.68 90.37 28.08
C GLU A 3 4.99 89.97 29.53
N GLY A 4 6.28 89.83 29.86
CA GLY A 4 6.75 89.48 31.21
C GLY A 4 7.49 88.14 31.36
N VAL A 5 7.64 87.34 30.30
CA VAL A 5 8.27 86.01 30.37
C VAL A 5 9.75 86.06 29.95
N LYS A 6 10.66 85.62 30.84
CA LYS A 6 12.12 85.56 30.62
C LYS A 6 12.47 84.71 29.39
N LEU A 7 13.52 85.12 28.67
CA LEU A 7 13.98 84.45 27.43
C LEU A 7 14.27 82.95 27.64
N SER A 8 14.84 82.56 28.79
CA SER A 8 15.07 81.15 29.14
C SER A 8 13.78 80.31 29.19
N THR A 9 12.65 80.89 29.59
CA THR A 9 11.38 80.16 29.67
C THR A 9 10.84 79.83 28.28
N LYS A 10 11.06 80.69 27.28
CA LYS A 10 10.65 80.42 25.89
C LYS A 10 11.49 79.31 25.26
N LEU A 11 12.80 79.28 25.54
CA LEU A 11 13.70 78.19 25.12
C LEU A 11 13.35 76.86 25.79
N LEU A 12 13.01 76.88 27.09
CA LEU A 12 12.60 75.70 27.84
C LEU A 12 11.30 75.08 27.28
N ILE A 13 10.32 75.91 26.91
CA ILE A 13 9.05 75.46 26.32
C ILE A 13 9.31 74.80 24.95
N GLY A 14 10.17 75.37 24.11
CA GLY A 14 10.55 74.76 22.84
C GLY A 14 11.21 73.39 23.01
N PHE A 15 12.11 73.25 23.99
CA PHE A 15 12.77 71.99 24.31
C PHE A 15 11.78 70.93 24.85
N LEU A 16 10.84 71.35 25.71
CA LEU A 16 9.78 70.47 26.24
C LEU A 16 8.89 69.91 25.13
N ILE A 17 8.55 70.71 24.12
CA ILE A 17 7.75 70.24 22.98
C ILE A 17 8.50 69.17 22.18
N VAL A 18 9.80 69.36 21.92
CA VAL A 18 10.61 68.36 21.21
C VAL A 18 10.74 67.07 22.02
N ALA A 19 11.00 67.17 23.34
CA ALA A 19 11.05 66.02 24.23
C ALA A 19 9.72 65.26 24.27
N PHE A 20 8.59 65.96 24.26
CA PHE A 20 7.26 65.37 24.24
C PHE A 20 6.97 64.61 22.92
N ILE A 21 7.36 65.18 21.78
CA ILE A 21 7.25 64.49 20.48
C ILE A 21 8.11 63.22 20.47
N GLY A 22 9.33 63.29 20.99
CA GLY A 22 10.21 62.12 21.14
C GLY A 22 9.60 61.02 22.01
N LEU A 23 8.93 61.40 23.11
CA LEU A 23 8.23 60.47 24.00
C LEU A 23 7.06 59.77 23.28
N LEU A 24 6.27 60.51 22.49
CA LEU A 24 5.19 59.92 21.69
C LEU A 24 5.71 58.88 20.69
N ILE A 25 6.80 59.20 19.99
CA ILE A 25 7.44 58.26 19.05
C ILE A 25 7.96 57.02 19.81
N GLY A 26 8.56 57.19 20.98
CA GLY A 26 9.01 56.10 21.83
C GLY A 26 7.88 55.17 22.28
N VAL A 27 6.73 55.73 22.67
CA VAL A 27 5.54 54.97 23.07
C VAL A 27 4.96 54.19 21.89
N VAL A 28 4.83 54.83 20.72
CA VAL A 28 4.36 54.15 19.50
C VAL A 28 5.31 53.04 19.08
N GLY A 29 6.62 53.28 19.17
CA GLY A 29 7.66 52.27 18.92
C GLY A 29 7.57 51.09 19.89
N TRP A 30 7.38 51.36 21.18
CA TRP A 30 7.21 50.33 22.22
C TRP A 30 5.96 49.48 21.99
N ILE A 31 4.81 50.11 21.72
CA ILE A 31 3.56 49.41 21.42
C ILE A 31 3.71 48.55 20.15
N GLY A 32 4.38 49.09 19.12
CA GLY A 32 4.71 48.36 17.90
C GLY A 32 5.57 47.13 18.18
N ALA A 33 6.66 47.28 18.94
CA ALA A 33 7.55 46.18 19.31
C ALA A 33 6.84 45.08 20.12
N VAL A 34 6.00 45.46 21.08
CA VAL A 34 5.20 44.51 21.89
C VAL A 34 4.16 43.77 21.04
N ARG A 35 3.56 44.44 20.05
CA ARG A 35 2.58 43.83 19.14
C ARG A 35 3.25 42.87 18.15
N ILE A 36 4.42 43.23 17.63
CA ILE A 36 5.23 42.34 16.79
C ILE A 36 5.65 41.11 17.59
N GLY A 37 6.19 41.27 18.80
CA GLY A 37 6.59 40.14 19.64
C GLY A 37 5.46 39.13 19.93
N ARG A 38 4.22 39.62 20.10
CA ARG A 38 3.04 38.76 20.26
C ARG A 38 2.68 37.96 18.99
N ASN A 39 2.80 38.57 17.81
CA ASN A 39 2.53 37.89 16.54
C ASN A 39 3.69 36.96 16.13
N THR A 40 4.94 37.31 16.43
CA THR A 40 6.09 36.43 16.19
C THR A 40 6.02 35.16 17.04
N PHE A 41 5.48 35.23 18.25
CA PHE A 41 5.24 34.06 19.09
C PHE A 41 4.26 33.06 18.45
N GLN A 42 3.23 33.55 17.75
CA GLN A 42 2.30 32.69 16.99
C GLN A 42 2.99 32.01 15.80
N VAL A 43 3.88 32.72 15.08
CA VAL A 43 4.64 32.14 13.96
C VAL A 43 5.66 31.09 14.43
N SER A 44 6.24 31.26 15.62
CA SER A 44 7.23 30.32 16.17
C SER A 44 6.68 28.91 16.44
N GLY A 45 5.39 28.79 16.75
CA GLY A 45 4.71 27.50 16.93
C GLY A 45 4.24 26.86 15.61
N THR A 46 3.97 27.68 14.59
CA THR A 46 3.43 27.22 13.30
C THR A 46 4.47 26.44 12.47
N ILE A 47 5.74 26.87 12.48
CA ILE A 47 6.79 26.20 11.68
C ILE A 47 7.05 24.75 12.14
N PRO A 48 7.28 24.46 13.44
CA PRO A 48 7.43 23.08 13.91
C PRO A 48 6.18 22.23 13.66
N ARG A 49 4.99 22.83 13.75
CA ARG A 49 3.72 22.16 13.47
C ARG A 49 3.62 21.71 12.01
N ILE A 50 3.85 22.62 11.07
CA ILE A 50 3.85 22.31 9.63
C ILE A 50 4.90 21.25 9.32
N SER A 51 6.13 21.41 9.83
CA SER A 51 7.22 20.43 9.60
C SER A 51 6.86 19.02 10.09
N SER A 52 6.25 18.91 11.28
CA SER A 52 5.81 17.62 11.82
C SER A 52 4.72 17.01 10.95
N LEU A 53 3.70 17.80 10.58
CA LEU A 53 2.61 17.36 9.71
C LEU A 53 3.10 16.92 8.34
N THR A 54 4.04 17.65 7.71
CA THR A 54 4.64 17.26 6.44
C THR A 54 5.34 15.90 6.54
N THR A 55 6.08 15.65 7.63
CA THR A 55 6.80 14.38 7.81
C THR A 55 5.85 13.23 8.10
N ILE A 56 4.79 13.50 8.87
CA ILE A 56 3.68 12.57 9.10
C ILE A 56 3.03 12.18 7.76
N THR A 57 2.68 13.15 6.91
CA THR A 57 2.08 12.91 5.60
C THR A 57 3.01 12.07 4.73
N ALA A 58 4.28 12.46 4.61
CA ALA A 58 5.28 11.71 3.86
C ALA A 58 5.43 10.27 4.36
N SER A 59 5.34 10.05 5.68
CA SER A 59 5.41 8.71 6.27
C SER A 59 4.22 7.84 5.84
N VAL A 60 3.00 8.40 5.82
CA VAL A 60 1.82 7.63 5.39
C VAL A 60 1.83 7.38 3.88
N GLU A 61 2.28 8.33 3.07
CA GLU A 61 2.50 8.11 1.64
C GLU A 61 3.53 7.02 1.36
N ALA A 62 4.61 6.97 2.14
CA ALA A 62 5.62 5.92 2.04
C ALA A 62 5.05 4.54 2.43
N ILE A 63 4.24 4.47 3.48
CA ILE A 63 3.53 3.23 3.87
C ILE A 63 2.62 2.76 2.73
N ASP A 64 1.79 3.65 2.18
CA ASP A 64 0.92 3.38 1.03
C ASP A 64 1.71 2.84 -0.16
N ALA A 65 2.75 3.55 -0.59
CA ALA A 65 3.59 3.16 -1.71
C ALA A 65 4.24 1.78 -1.51
N ASN A 66 4.70 1.47 -0.30
CA ASN A 66 5.29 0.17 0.02
C ASN A 66 4.24 -0.95 0.03
N LEU A 67 3.04 -0.70 0.55
CA LEU A 67 1.93 -1.66 0.51
C LEU A 67 1.50 -1.95 -0.94
N GLN A 68 1.44 -0.93 -1.80
CA GLN A 68 1.16 -1.13 -3.23
C GLN A 68 2.25 -1.95 -3.91
N LYS A 69 3.54 -1.73 -3.59
CA LYS A 69 4.64 -2.56 -4.11
C LYS A 69 4.46 -4.03 -3.72
N LEU A 70 3.96 -4.31 -2.52
CA LEU A 70 3.68 -5.69 -2.07
C LEU A 70 2.58 -6.38 -2.89
N LEU A 71 1.75 -5.64 -3.64
CA LEU A 71 0.84 -6.15 -4.67
C LEU A 71 1.53 -6.35 -6.03
N ASN A 72 2.84 -6.51 -6.09
CA ASN A 72 3.53 -6.93 -7.30
C ASN A 72 3.87 -8.44 -7.20
N PRO A 73 3.31 -9.30 -8.07
CA PRO A 73 3.55 -10.74 -8.03
C PRO A 73 4.99 -11.11 -8.42
N ALA A 74 5.74 -10.19 -9.05
CA ALA A 74 7.13 -10.41 -9.42
C ALA A 74 8.12 -10.30 -8.24
N LEU A 75 7.68 -9.81 -7.07
CA LEU A 75 8.56 -9.68 -5.92
C LEU A 75 8.97 -11.04 -5.34
N SER A 76 10.26 -11.16 -5.02
CA SER A 76 10.77 -12.26 -4.22
C SER A 76 10.33 -12.14 -2.75
N PHE A 77 10.39 -13.24 -2.00
CA PHE A 77 10.12 -13.24 -0.56
C PHE A 77 11.04 -12.30 0.22
N GLU A 78 12.30 -12.19 -0.20
CA GLU A 78 13.26 -11.28 0.44
C GLU A 78 12.86 -9.82 0.20
N GLN A 79 12.47 -9.47 -1.03
CA GLN A 79 11.99 -8.12 -1.35
C GLN A 79 10.71 -7.79 -0.59
N ARG A 80 9.75 -8.72 -0.50
CA ARG A 80 8.52 -8.53 0.29
C ARG A 80 8.83 -8.27 1.76
N ASN A 81 9.72 -9.06 2.36
CA ASN A 81 10.14 -8.85 3.74
C ASN A 81 10.89 -7.52 3.94
N ALA A 82 11.67 -7.07 2.96
CA ALA A 82 12.32 -5.76 3.02
C ALA A 82 11.29 -4.62 3.04
N PHE A 83 10.25 -4.67 2.19
CA PHE A 83 9.17 -3.66 2.21
C PHE A 83 8.35 -3.70 3.51
N LEU A 84 8.09 -4.88 4.06
CA LEU A 84 7.41 -5.00 5.36
C LEU A 84 8.23 -4.37 6.50
N LYS A 85 9.55 -4.61 6.52
CA LYS A 85 10.45 -4.00 7.51
C LYS A 85 10.53 -2.48 7.33
N GLU A 86 10.59 -2.00 6.09
CA GLU A 86 10.58 -0.56 5.82
C GLU A 86 9.27 0.07 6.32
N ASN A 87 8.12 -0.58 6.11
CA ASN A 87 6.84 -0.11 6.66
C ASN A 87 6.83 -0.02 8.18
N GLU A 88 7.37 -1.03 8.87
CA GLU A 88 7.48 -0.99 10.33
C GLU A 88 8.37 0.16 10.82
N LYS A 89 9.45 0.45 10.08
CA LYS A 89 10.32 1.59 10.37
C LYS A 89 9.59 2.92 10.13
N THR A 90 8.95 3.09 8.97
CA THR A 90 8.18 4.30 8.64
C THR A 90 7.06 4.55 9.63
N LEU A 91 6.38 3.50 10.13
CA LEU A 91 5.38 3.63 11.19
C LEU A 91 5.99 4.15 12.51
N LYS A 92 7.20 3.72 12.87
CA LYS A 92 7.90 4.25 14.05
C LYS A 92 8.29 5.71 13.87
N ASP A 93 8.79 6.08 12.69
CA ASP A 93 9.15 7.46 12.37
C ASP A 93 7.92 8.37 12.44
N TYR A 94 6.78 7.90 11.89
CA TYR A 94 5.48 8.54 12.06
C TYR A 94 5.12 8.74 13.53
N GLU A 95 5.27 7.72 14.39
CA GLU A 95 4.90 7.81 15.81
C GLU A 95 5.76 8.82 16.58
N VAL A 96 7.04 8.94 16.22
CA VAL A 96 7.95 9.92 16.81
C VAL A 96 7.51 11.34 16.43
N GLU A 97 7.22 11.58 15.15
CA GLU A 97 6.76 12.90 14.69
C GLU A 97 5.36 13.24 15.20
N TRP A 98 4.46 12.25 15.31
CA TRP A 98 3.15 12.44 15.93
C TRP A 98 3.26 12.92 17.37
N LYS A 99 4.15 12.30 18.17
CA LYS A 99 4.43 12.73 19.55
C LYS A 99 4.94 14.17 19.63
N LYS A 100 5.80 14.58 18.69
CA LYS A 100 6.26 15.98 18.61
C LYS A 100 5.11 16.91 18.29
N TYR A 101 4.28 16.58 17.29
CA TYR A 101 3.14 17.38 16.89
C TYR A 101 2.13 17.59 18.03
N ILE A 102 1.72 16.53 18.74
CA ILE A 102 0.75 16.64 19.84
C ILE A 102 1.30 17.40 21.05
N SER A 103 2.62 17.44 21.24
CA SER A 103 3.26 18.20 22.33
C SER A 103 3.15 19.72 22.13
N ILE A 104 2.88 20.17 20.89
CA ILE A 104 2.63 21.57 20.57
C ILE A 104 1.21 21.92 21.03
N PRO A 105 1.01 23.02 21.79
CA PRO A 105 -0.32 23.47 22.19
C PRO A 105 -1.27 23.56 20.99
N ALA A 106 -2.48 23.01 21.15
CA ALA A 106 -3.50 22.99 20.12
C ALA A 106 -4.04 24.42 19.85
N LEU A 107 -4.34 24.71 18.59
CA LEU A 107 -5.12 25.88 18.20
C LEU A 107 -6.61 25.65 18.52
N PRO A 108 -7.40 26.73 18.68
CA PRO A 108 -8.85 26.62 18.80
C PRO A 108 -9.44 25.81 17.64
N GLY A 109 -10.13 24.70 17.94
CA GLY A 109 -10.75 23.81 16.95
C GLY A 109 -9.87 22.65 16.46
N GLU A 110 -8.56 22.63 16.78
CA GLU A 110 -7.62 21.59 16.35
C GLU A 110 -7.84 20.25 17.07
N ASP A 111 -8.44 20.25 18.26
CA ASP A 111 -8.65 19.03 19.06
C ASP A 111 -9.50 17.99 18.33
N LYS A 112 -10.55 18.43 17.63
CA LYS A 112 -11.40 17.53 16.83
C LYS A 112 -10.61 16.91 15.68
N LEU A 113 -9.78 17.73 15.01
CA LEU A 113 -8.95 17.29 13.90
C LEU A 113 -7.90 16.26 14.36
N ARG A 114 -7.27 16.49 15.52
CA ARG A 114 -6.35 15.53 16.15
C ARG A 114 -7.04 14.21 16.45
N ALA A 115 -8.23 14.25 17.06
CA ALA A 115 -8.99 13.04 17.39
C ALA A 115 -9.46 12.27 16.15
N ASP A 116 -9.85 12.97 15.08
CA ASP A 116 -10.18 12.35 13.79
C ASP A 116 -8.93 11.70 13.18
N PHE A 117 -7.78 12.39 13.20
CA PHE A 117 -6.53 11.88 12.66
C PHE A 117 -6.00 10.64 13.41
N GLU A 118 -6.03 10.64 14.75
CA GLU A 118 -5.64 9.47 15.55
C GLU A 118 -6.47 8.23 15.22
N ARG A 119 -7.77 8.42 14.98
CA ARG A 119 -8.67 7.33 14.59
C ARG A 119 -8.30 6.74 13.24
N GLU A 120 -8.01 7.59 12.25
CA GLU A 120 -7.60 7.12 10.91
C GLU A 120 -6.25 6.42 10.94
N VAL A 121 -5.32 6.91 11.73
CA VAL A 121 -4.01 6.28 11.90
C VAL A 121 -4.15 4.93 12.59
N ALA A 122 -5.00 4.83 13.61
CA ALA A 122 -5.30 3.54 14.24
C ALA A 122 -5.92 2.56 13.23
N ALA A 123 -6.80 3.04 12.34
CA ALA A 123 -7.35 2.24 11.25
C ALA A 123 -6.28 1.82 10.24
N LEU A 124 -5.37 2.73 9.85
CA LEU A 124 -4.24 2.44 8.97
C LEU A 124 -3.31 1.37 9.59
N LYS A 125 -2.97 1.50 10.87
CA LYS A 125 -2.14 0.52 11.60
C LYS A 125 -2.79 -0.86 11.60
N LYS A 126 -4.10 -0.90 11.89
CA LYS A 126 -4.87 -2.15 11.86
C LYS A 126 -4.85 -2.76 10.45
N SER A 127 -5.13 -1.97 9.42
CA SER A 127 -5.08 -2.42 8.02
C SER A 127 -3.68 -2.90 7.63
N ASN A 128 -2.61 -2.25 8.09
CA ASN A 128 -1.24 -2.68 7.83
C ASN A 128 -0.92 -4.03 8.48
N GLU A 129 -1.35 -4.27 9.71
CA GLU A 129 -1.19 -5.58 10.37
C GLU A 129 -2.01 -6.67 9.67
N GLU A 130 -3.26 -6.39 9.30
CA GLU A 130 -4.09 -7.31 8.52
C GLU A 130 -3.44 -7.63 7.17
N PHE A 131 -2.92 -6.60 6.47
CA PHE A 131 -2.21 -6.77 5.20
C PHE A 131 -0.97 -7.64 5.37
N LYS A 132 -0.17 -7.41 6.41
CA LYS A 132 1.02 -8.21 6.73
C LYS A 132 0.68 -9.68 6.98
N LEU A 133 -0.43 -9.97 7.65
CA LEU A 133 -0.92 -11.33 7.83
C LEU A 133 -1.32 -11.95 6.48
N MET A 134 -2.03 -11.22 5.63
CA MET A 134 -2.40 -11.68 4.29
C MET A 134 -1.18 -11.97 3.41
N VAL A 135 -0.13 -11.13 3.47
CA VAL A 135 1.14 -11.39 2.79
C VAL A 135 1.73 -12.71 3.28
N LYS A 136 1.84 -12.92 4.59
CA LYS A 136 2.39 -14.16 5.15
C LYS A 136 1.56 -15.39 4.75
N ASP A 137 0.25 -15.27 4.73
CA ASP A 137 -0.63 -16.37 4.30
C ASP A 137 -0.46 -16.69 2.82
N LEU A 138 -0.25 -15.67 1.99
CA LEU A 138 0.12 -15.84 0.58
C LEU A 138 1.48 -16.54 0.44
N GLU A 139 2.47 -16.18 1.25
CA GLU A 139 3.79 -16.82 1.21
C GLU A 139 3.72 -18.31 1.59
N LYS A 140 2.85 -18.68 2.54
CA LYS A 140 2.63 -20.09 2.94
C LYS A 140 2.10 -20.95 1.80
N THR A 141 1.36 -20.38 0.85
CA THR A 141 0.86 -21.16 -0.31
C THR A 141 2.00 -21.52 -1.26
N GLY A 142 3.10 -20.78 -1.22
CA GLY A 142 4.26 -20.99 -2.07
C GLY A 142 4.02 -20.66 -3.54
N ILE A 143 2.90 -20.01 -3.87
CA ILE A 143 2.55 -19.56 -5.22
C ILE A 143 3.05 -18.12 -5.39
N ARG A 144 3.89 -17.89 -6.39
CA ARG A 144 4.48 -16.57 -6.65
C ARG A 144 3.45 -15.60 -7.25
N ASP A 145 2.76 -16.06 -8.28
CA ASP A 145 1.68 -15.34 -8.96
C ASP A 145 0.39 -16.17 -8.94
N PRO A 146 -0.52 -15.89 -7.98
CA PRO A 146 -1.78 -16.64 -7.85
C PRO A 146 -2.66 -16.61 -9.10
N ARG A 147 -2.68 -15.47 -9.82
CA ARG A 147 -3.56 -15.29 -10.98
C ARG A 147 -3.00 -16.06 -12.18
N ALA A 148 -1.71 -15.88 -12.48
CA ALA A 148 -1.06 -16.61 -13.56
C ALA A 148 -1.09 -18.13 -13.30
N PHE A 149 -0.95 -18.54 -12.03
CA PHE A 149 -1.03 -19.95 -11.65
C PHE A 149 -2.44 -20.53 -11.87
N LEU A 150 -3.48 -19.81 -11.42
CA LEU A 150 -4.87 -20.24 -11.65
C LEU A 150 -5.21 -20.31 -13.15
N GLU A 151 -4.77 -19.32 -13.92
CA GLU A 151 -4.93 -19.32 -15.38
C GLU A 151 -4.24 -20.53 -16.03
N GLY A 152 -3.03 -20.88 -15.59
CA GLY A 152 -2.32 -22.06 -16.06
C GLY A 152 -3.07 -23.36 -15.72
N VAL A 153 -3.63 -23.47 -14.51
CA VAL A 153 -4.47 -24.62 -14.12
C VAL A 153 -5.70 -24.76 -15.03
N GLU A 154 -6.40 -23.65 -15.31
CA GLU A 154 -7.56 -23.67 -16.21
C GLU A 154 -7.20 -24.03 -17.65
N LYS A 155 -6.05 -23.55 -18.15
CA LYS A 155 -5.52 -23.93 -19.47
C LYS A 155 -5.25 -25.43 -19.56
N ILE A 156 -4.66 -26.03 -18.51
CA ILE A 156 -4.42 -27.47 -18.47
C ILE A 156 -5.74 -28.24 -18.52
N LYS A 157 -6.72 -27.88 -17.68
CA LYS A 157 -8.04 -28.53 -17.70
C LYS A 157 -8.70 -28.46 -19.08
N ALA A 158 -8.71 -27.27 -19.69
CA ALA A 158 -9.25 -27.08 -21.04
C ALA A 158 -8.51 -27.96 -22.07
N GLY A 159 -7.19 -28.06 -21.97
CA GLY A 159 -6.36 -28.95 -22.78
C GLY A 159 -6.71 -30.44 -22.60
N VAL A 160 -6.95 -30.88 -21.36
CA VAL A 160 -7.41 -32.24 -21.05
C VAL A 160 -8.77 -32.52 -21.71
N PHE A 161 -9.76 -31.64 -21.52
CA PHE A 161 -11.09 -31.84 -22.13
C PHE A 161 -11.03 -31.88 -23.66
N LYS A 162 -10.27 -30.96 -24.28
CA LYS A 162 -10.11 -30.91 -25.74
C LYS A 162 -9.46 -32.19 -26.28
N SER A 163 -8.37 -32.63 -25.66
CA SER A 163 -7.63 -33.83 -26.10
C SER A 163 -8.41 -35.12 -25.85
N LEU A 164 -9.16 -35.21 -24.75
CA LEU A 164 -10.01 -36.37 -24.45
C LEU A 164 -11.16 -36.50 -25.46
N ASN A 165 -11.84 -35.39 -25.79
CA ASN A 165 -12.92 -35.40 -26.79
C ASN A 165 -12.41 -35.84 -28.17
N GLY A 166 -11.23 -35.35 -28.57
CA GLY A 166 -10.57 -35.76 -29.80
C GLY A 166 -10.21 -37.25 -29.81
N ALA A 167 -9.65 -37.77 -28.72
CA ALA A 167 -9.25 -39.17 -28.59
C ALA A 167 -10.46 -40.14 -28.61
N LEU A 168 -11.59 -39.74 -28.04
CA LEU A 168 -12.82 -40.53 -27.98
C LEU A 168 -13.66 -40.46 -29.29
N GLY A 169 -13.13 -39.88 -30.36
CA GLY A 169 -13.84 -39.80 -31.63
C GLY A 169 -15.06 -38.89 -31.61
N TYR A 170 -15.08 -37.89 -30.73
CA TYR A 170 -15.99 -36.74 -30.82
C TYR A 170 -15.24 -35.60 -31.51
N PRO A 171 -15.15 -35.59 -32.86
CA PRO A 171 -14.43 -34.53 -33.55
C PRO A 171 -15.16 -33.20 -33.36
N GLU A 172 -14.59 -32.31 -32.54
CA GLU A 172 -14.69 -30.90 -32.84
C GLU A 172 -13.93 -30.66 -34.16
N LYS A 173 -14.56 -29.99 -35.11
CA LYS A 173 -13.93 -29.54 -36.36
C LYS A 173 -12.67 -28.72 -36.02
N GLY A 174 -11.49 -29.33 -36.06
CA GLY A 174 -10.20 -28.67 -35.82
C GLY A 174 -9.18 -29.58 -35.15
N SER A 175 -8.47 -30.35 -35.97
CA SER A 175 -7.37 -31.27 -35.65
C SER A 175 -6.40 -30.80 -34.54
N VAL A 176 -6.08 -31.70 -33.62
CA VAL A 176 -4.93 -31.59 -32.71
C VAL A 176 -3.65 -31.64 -33.53
N VAL A 177 -2.87 -30.57 -33.50
CA VAL A 177 -1.54 -30.49 -34.12
C VAL A 177 -0.52 -31.04 -33.13
N GLU A 178 0.09 -32.15 -33.52
CA GLU A 178 1.28 -32.72 -32.88
C GLU A 178 2.40 -31.66 -32.86
N GLY A 179 2.90 -31.33 -31.67
CA GLY A 179 3.98 -30.33 -31.48
C GLY A 179 3.55 -28.93 -31.07
N ASP A 180 2.28 -28.70 -30.70
CA ASP A 180 1.83 -27.38 -30.25
C ASP A 180 2.37 -27.04 -28.85
N LYS A 181 2.79 -25.78 -28.65
CA LYS A 181 3.21 -25.23 -27.35
C LYS A 181 2.08 -25.32 -26.29
N SER A 182 0.86 -25.59 -26.72
CA SER A 182 -0.35 -25.81 -25.93
C SER A 182 -0.51 -27.23 -25.34
N SER A 183 0.53 -28.07 -25.38
CA SER A 183 0.46 -29.42 -24.82
C SER A 183 0.22 -29.41 -23.30
N VAL A 184 -0.56 -30.37 -22.80
CA VAL A 184 -0.97 -30.47 -21.39
C VAL A 184 0.26 -30.62 -20.48
N ALA A 185 1.27 -31.38 -20.90
CA ALA A 185 2.54 -31.54 -20.20
C ALA A 185 3.37 -30.24 -20.20
N ASN A 186 3.42 -29.52 -21.32
CA ASN A 186 4.16 -28.26 -21.39
C ASN A 186 3.55 -27.21 -20.46
N LEU A 187 2.22 -27.07 -20.48
CA LEU A 187 1.49 -26.19 -19.56
C LEU A 187 1.71 -26.59 -18.09
N ALA A 188 1.75 -27.89 -17.78
CA ALA A 188 2.05 -28.37 -16.44
C ALA A 188 3.47 -28.00 -15.98
N ARG A 189 4.46 -28.04 -16.88
CA ARG A 189 5.84 -27.60 -16.58
C ARG A 189 5.94 -26.10 -16.37
N GLU A 190 5.16 -25.29 -17.10
CA GLU A 190 5.09 -23.84 -16.87
C GLU A 190 4.61 -23.49 -15.46
N LEU A 191 3.68 -24.27 -14.90
CA LEU A 191 3.24 -24.11 -13.51
C LEU A 191 4.38 -24.25 -12.50
N GLU A 192 5.40 -25.09 -12.76
CA GLU A 192 6.53 -25.23 -11.83
C GLU A 192 7.30 -23.92 -11.66
N GLY A 193 7.41 -23.12 -12.72
CA GLY A 193 8.08 -21.81 -12.68
C GLY A 193 7.35 -20.76 -11.83
N LEU A 194 6.07 -20.97 -11.56
CA LEU A 194 5.22 -20.09 -10.76
C LEU A 194 5.21 -20.45 -9.26
N VAL A 195 5.92 -21.52 -8.87
CA VAL A 195 5.91 -22.03 -7.50
C VAL A 195 7.29 -22.03 -6.88
N VAL A 196 7.35 -21.57 -5.64
CA VAL A 196 8.58 -21.42 -4.86
C VAL A 196 8.58 -22.29 -3.59
N GLY A 197 7.41 -22.56 -3.00
CA GLY A 197 7.28 -23.36 -1.78
C GLY A 197 7.43 -24.86 -1.99
N SER A 198 8.12 -25.56 -1.08
CA SER A 198 8.42 -27.01 -1.19
C SER A 198 7.17 -27.89 -1.29
N ARG A 199 6.15 -27.63 -0.47
CA ARG A 199 4.88 -28.36 -0.50
C ARG A 199 4.19 -28.19 -1.85
N MET A 200 4.01 -26.95 -2.31
CA MET A 200 3.34 -26.68 -3.58
C MET A 200 4.16 -27.22 -4.77
N LYS A 201 5.50 -27.12 -4.74
CA LYS A 201 6.37 -27.75 -5.74
C LYS A 201 6.13 -29.25 -5.84
N SER A 202 5.96 -29.94 -4.70
CA SER A 202 5.67 -31.37 -4.70
C SER A 202 4.31 -31.71 -5.31
N LEU A 203 3.29 -30.86 -5.12
CA LEU A 203 1.97 -31.03 -5.72
C LEU A 203 2.00 -30.76 -7.22
N VAL A 204 2.67 -29.69 -7.67
CA VAL A 204 2.82 -29.38 -9.10
C VAL A 204 3.61 -30.47 -9.81
N ARG A 205 4.66 -31.05 -9.19
CA ARG A 205 5.36 -32.21 -9.74
C ARG A 205 4.43 -33.41 -9.96
N GLN A 206 3.47 -33.65 -9.06
CA GLN A 206 2.46 -34.70 -9.27
C GLN A 206 1.56 -34.37 -10.46
N VAL A 207 1.19 -33.10 -10.64
CA VAL A 207 0.46 -32.65 -11.84
C VAL A 207 1.28 -32.89 -13.11
N VAL A 208 2.56 -32.54 -13.13
CA VAL A 208 3.47 -32.76 -14.28
C VAL A 208 3.57 -34.25 -14.61
N LEU A 209 3.80 -35.10 -13.61
CA LEU A 209 3.88 -36.55 -13.82
C LEU A 209 2.56 -37.13 -14.36
N ALA A 210 1.42 -36.69 -13.83
CA ALA A 210 0.11 -37.11 -14.31
C ALA A 210 -0.18 -36.61 -15.74
N ALA A 211 0.24 -35.37 -16.05
CA ALA A 211 0.14 -34.78 -17.39
C ALA A 211 0.99 -35.53 -18.41
N ASP A 212 2.24 -35.88 -18.07
CA ASP A 212 3.12 -36.67 -18.93
C ASP A 212 2.58 -38.08 -19.20
N ALA A 213 2.05 -38.74 -18.16
CA ALA A 213 1.42 -40.05 -18.32
C ALA A 213 0.18 -39.99 -19.23
N TYR A 214 -0.66 -38.98 -19.03
CA TYR A 214 -1.85 -38.74 -19.83
C TYR A 214 -1.51 -38.46 -21.31
N GLU A 215 -0.58 -37.54 -21.57
CA GLU A 215 -0.21 -37.14 -22.93
C GLU A 215 0.46 -38.30 -23.69
N LYS A 216 1.30 -39.09 -23.00
CA LYS A 216 1.86 -40.32 -23.56
C LYS A 216 0.79 -41.34 -23.94
N ALA A 217 -0.23 -41.54 -23.10
CA ALA A 217 -1.32 -42.48 -23.38
C ALA A 217 -2.14 -42.04 -24.60
N ILE A 218 -2.42 -40.74 -24.75
CA ILE A 218 -3.09 -40.19 -25.93
C ILE A 218 -2.26 -40.39 -27.20
N GLY A 219 -0.97 -40.03 -27.16
CA GLY A 219 -0.10 -40.11 -28.34
C GLY A 219 0.19 -41.54 -28.81
N GLN A 220 0.13 -42.52 -27.91
CA GLN A 220 0.38 -43.91 -28.26
C GLN A 220 -0.85 -44.61 -28.87
N HIS A 221 -2.07 -44.04 -28.82
CA HIS A 221 -3.32 -44.72 -29.18
C HIS A 221 -3.48 -46.13 -28.54
N VAL A 222 -2.68 -46.45 -27.51
CA VAL A 222 -2.54 -47.80 -26.94
C VAL A 222 -3.13 -47.77 -25.54
N GLY A 223 -4.30 -48.38 -25.41
CA GLY A 223 -5.04 -48.52 -24.15
C GLY A 223 -6.52 -48.30 -24.39
N GLN A 224 -7.37 -49.13 -23.80
CA GLN A 224 -8.83 -49.03 -23.93
C GLN A 224 -9.28 -47.61 -23.54
N ASP A 225 -10.41 -47.12 -24.09
CA ASP A 225 -10.99 -45.80 -23.74
C ASP A 225 -11.09 -45.57 -22.22
N SER A 226 -11.18 -46.63 -21.43
CA SER A 226 -11.15 -46.63 -19.97
C SER A 226 -9.83 -46.12 -19.37
N ASP A 227 -8.68 -46.47 -19.96
CA ASP A 227 -7.36 -46.15 -19.41
C ASP A 227 -7.06 -44.65 -19.56
N ILE A 228 -7.32 -44.08 -20.75
CA ILE A 228 -7.17 -42.65 -21.03
C ILE A 228 -8.11 -41.83 -20.12
N ARG A 229 -9.36 -42.28 -19.95
CA ARG A 229 -10.31 -41.62 -19.03
C ARG A 229 -9.81 -41.67 -17.58
N SER A 230 -9.31 -42.80 -17.11
CA SER A 230 -8.78 -42.91 -15.74
C SER A 230 -7.59 -41.96 -15.48
N LEU A 231 -6.70 -41.81 -16.48
CA LEU A 231 -5.56 -40.90 -16.40
C LEU A 231 -6.01 -39.44 -16.43
N ALA A 232 -6.98 -39.10 -17.28
CA ALA A 232 -7.60 -37.77 -17.30
C ALA A 232 -8.25 -37.42 -15.96
N GLU A 233 -9.02 -38.35 -15.39
CA GLU A 233 -9.67 -38.18 -14.07
C GLU A 233 -8.62 -37.99 -12.96
N ASN A 234 -7.55 -38.78 -12.97
CA ASN A 234 -6.47 -38.64 -11.99
C ASN A 234 -5.75 -37.28 -12.12
N LEU A 235 -5.50 -36.82 -13.34
CA LEU A 235 -4.92 -35.50 -13.60
C LEU A 235 -5.86 -34.37 -13.13
N LEU A 236 -7.15 -34.42 -13.50
CA LEU A 236 -8.14 -33.43 -13.08
C LEU A 236 -8.32 -33.41 -11.56
N LYS A 237 -8.29 -34.57 -10.90
CA LYS A 237 -8.30 -34.68 -9.44
C LYS A 237 -7.07 -34.02 -8.83
N THR A 238 -5.88 -34.27 -9.38
CA THR A 238 -4.64 -33.63 -8.89
C THR A 238 -4.65 -32.12 -9.11
N LEU A 239 -5.17 -31.66 -10.25
CA LEU A 239 -5.37 -30.24 -10.56
C LEU A 239 -6.33 -29.55 -9.59
N SER A 240 -7.43 -30.21 -9.21
CA SER A 240 -8.40 -29.63 -8.25
C SER A 240 -7.77 -29.30 -6.88
N VAL A 241 -6.79 -30.08 -6.44
CA VAL A 241 -6.07 -29.84 -5.19
C VAL A 241 -5.24 -28.55 -5.29
N VAL A 242 -4.47 -28.38 -6.36
CA VAL A 242 -3.65 -27.17 -6.55
C VAL A 242 -4.50 -25.94 -6.87
N GLU A 243 -5.61 -26.12 -7.59
CA GLU A 243 -6.58 -25.08 -7.88
C GLU A 243 -7.18 -24.47 -6.61
N SER A 244 -7.62 -25.29 -5.66
CA SER A 244 -8.22 -24.80 -4.42
C SER A 244 -7.29 -23.84 -3.67
N SER A 245 -5.99 -24.15 -3.68
CA SER A 245 -4.94 -23.31 -3.08
C SER A 245 -4.72 -22.02 -3.89
N ALA A 246 -4.78 -22.11 -5.22
CA ALA A 246 -4.67 -20.95 -6.12
C ALA A 246 -5.86 -19.99 -5.96
N VAL A 247 -7.09 -20.50 -5.96
CA VAL A 247 -8.32 -19.72 -5.74
C VAL A 247 -8.28 -19.00 -4.40
N SER A 248 -7.87 -19.70 -3.33
CA SER A 248 -7.69 -19.07 -2.02
C SER A 248 -6.64 -17.96 -2.07
N SER A 249 -5.53 -18.17 -2.78
CA SER A 249 -4.45 -17.18 -2.93
C SER A 249 -4.90 -15.96 -3.72
N VAL A 250 -5.67 -16.14 -4.80
CA VAL A 250 -6.26 -15.06 -5.59
C VAL A 250 -7.22 -14.23 -4.73
N LYS A 251 -8.09 -14.89 -3.95
CA LYS A 251 -9.01 -14.19 -3.05
C LYS A 251 -8.26 -13.37 -1.99
N THR A 252 -7.19 -13.91 -1.41
CA THR A 252 -6.31 -13.16 -0.49
C THR A 252 -5.73 -11.92 -1.18
N TYR A 253 -5.23 -12.07 -2.40
CA TYR A 253 -4.67 -10.98 -3.18
C TYR A 253 -5.69 -9.87 -3.48
N GLU A 254 -6.92 -10.23 -3.84
CA GLU A 254 -8.00 -9.28 -4.07
C GLU A 254 -8.42 -8.56 -2.80
N ASN A 255 -8.46 -9.27 -1.67
CA ASN A 255 -8.75 -8.66 -0.37
C ASN A 255 -7.66 -7.67 0.04
N MET A 256 -6.39 -7.98 -0.22
CA MET A 256 -5.28 -7.04 -0.03
C MET A 256 -5.48 -5.77 -0.88
N GLY A 257 -5.85 -5.92 -2.15
CA GLY A 257 -6.16 -4.77 -3.02
C GLY A 257 -7.32 -3.91 -2.51
N LYS A 258 -8.40 -4.54 -2.05
CA LYS A 258 -9.57 -3.82 -1.47
C LYS A 258 -9.20 -3.09 -0.17
N LEU A 259 -8.41 -3.72 0.69
CA LEU A 259 -7.97 -3.15 1.95
C LEU A 259 -7.15 -1.87 1.72
N LEU A 260 -6.26 -1.87 0.72
CA LEU A 260 -5.51 -0.66 0.35
C LEU A 260 -6.39 0.42 -0.24
N GLY A 261 -7.28 0.06 -1.17
CA GLY A 261 -8.17 1.05 -1.81
C GLY A 261 -9.08 1.79 -0.83
N GLY A 262 -9.57 1.10 0.21
CA GLY A 262 -10.47 1.70 1.20
C GLY A 262 -9.78 2.59 2.23
N ALA A 263 -8.75 2.07 2.91
CA ALA A 263 -8.15 2.76 4.05
C ALA A 263 -7.34 4.01 3.64
N ILE A 264 -6.62 3.93 2.52
CA ILE A 264 -5.73 5.00 2.06
C ILE A 264 -6.52 6.17 1.48
N LEU A 265 -7.60 5.89 0.74
CA LEU A 265 -8.42 6.94 0.12
C LEU A 265 -9.10 7.80 1.18
N GLU A 266 -9.66 7.17 2.23
CA GLU A 266 -10.27 7.89 3.36
C GLU A 266 -9.23 8.70 4.15
N TYR A 267 -8.04 8.14 4.39
CA TYR A 267 -6.96 8.85 5.06
C TYR A 267 -6.54 10.11 4.27
N LYS A 268 -6.20 9.98 2.97
CA LYS A 268 -5.74 11.11 2.15
C LYS A 268 -6.76 12.24 2.13
N LYS A 269 -8.04 11.90 1.90
CA LYS A 269 -9.14 12.88 1.91
C LYS A 269 -9.22 13.68 3.21
N LYS A 270 -8.99 13.05 4.36
CA LYS A 270 -9.03 13.72 5.66
C LYS A 270 -7.78 14.54 5.95
N VAL A 271 -6.61 14.10 5.49
CA VAL A 271 -5.37 14.87 5.60
C VAL A 271 -5.41 16.12 4.73
N ASP A 272 -5.91 16.01 3.51
CA ASP A 272 -6.05 17.17 2.62
C ASP A 272 -7.00 18.21 3.25
N ALA A 273 -8.15 17.77 3.79
CA ALA A 273 -9.07 18.64 4.53
C ALA A 273 -8.43 19.26 5.79
N ALA A 274 -7.55 18.52 6.47
CA ALA A 274 -6.80 19.01 7.63
C ALA A 274 -5.82 20.12 7.22
N LEU A 275 -5.06 19.91 6.16
CA LEU A 275 -4.08 20.85 5.63
C LEU A 275 -4.77 22.12 5.10
N GLU A 276 -5.89 21.99 4.39
CA GLU A 276 -6.69 23.12 3.93
C GLU A 276 -7.23 23.97 5.10
N SER A 277 -7.57 23.37 6.24
CA SER A 277 -8.03 24.12 7.42
C SER A 277 -6.94 24.92 8.14
N LEU A 278 -5.67 24.64 7.84
CA LEU A 278 -4.51 25.28 8.46
C LEU A 278 -3.93 26.45 7.63
N VAL A 279 -4.37 26.62 6.39
CA VAL A 279 -3.98 27.70 5.45
C VAL A 279 -5.05 28.78 5.42
#